data_AF-A0A1G3YG94-F1
#
_entry.id   AF-A0A1G3YG94-F1
#
_cell.length_a   1.000
_cell.length_b   1.000
_cell.length_c   1.000
_cell.angle_alpha   90.00
_cell.angle_beta   90.00
_cell.angle_gamma   90.00
#
_symmetry.space_group_name_H-M   'P 1'
#
loop_
_entity.id
_entity.type
_entity.pdbx_description
1 polymer ?
#
loop_
_entity_poly.entity_id
_entity_poly.type
_entity_poly.pdbx_seq_one_letter_code
_entity_poly.pdbx_strand_id
1 'polypeptide(L)'
;MEMTAVGWGCRVVGKIVVISSFYFDRPGPQNFYDQSYKVAADHAIAKQTERLARAVAPGGLPGPGYFDLYMFQGLRSKTLISVVDRAYWEAKGWMNSDYYYPVKLGPGKLLFSRILNLLIRLLFASFRKKVTFPDQHSATAGDALAG
;
A
#
# COMPACT_ATOMS: atom_id res chain seq x y z
N MET A 1 -3.08 -2.59 10.86
CA MET A 1 -1.76 -2.46 10.23
C MET A 1 -1.72 -2.94 8.78
N GLU A 2 -2.50 -3.94 8.37
CA GLU A 2 -2.46 -4.47 6.99
C GLU A 2 -2.68 -3.40 5.90
N MET A 3 -3.72 -2.57 6.04
CA MET A 3 -4.00 -1.51 5.06
C MET A 3 -2.87 -0.48 4.93
N THR A 4 -2.20 -0.14 6.04
CA THR A 4 -1.07 0.80 6.04
C THR A 4 0.15 0.21 5.34
N ALA A 5 0.49 -1.05 5.66
CA ALA A 5 1.61 -1.75 5.04
C ALA A 5 1.41 -1.90 3.53
N VAL A 6 0.20 -2.25 3.10
CA VAL A 6 -0.14 -2.32 1.68
C VAL A 6 -0.07 -0.94 1.01
N GLY A 7 -0.47 0.12 1.72
CA GLY A 7 -0.32 1.50 1.25
C GLY A 7 1.13 1.93 1.01
N TRP A 8 2.09 1.31 1.70
CA TRP A 8 3.53 1.49 1.45
C TRP A 8 4.10 0.54 0.39
N GLY A 9 3.23 -0.23 -0.30
CA GLY A 9 3.64 -1.18 -1.32
C GLY A 9 4.14 -2.51 -0.77
N CYS A 10 3.94 -2.80 0.53
CA CYS A 10 4.32 -4.08 1.11
C CYS A 10 3.25 -5.14 0.85
N ARG A 11 3.67 -6.35 0.47
CA ARG A 11 2.81 -7.52 0.48
C ARG A 11 2.73 -8.11 1.88
N VAL A 12 1.55 -8.09 2.48
CA VAL A 12 1.30 -8.76 3.76
C VAL A 12 1.07 -10.25 3.51
N VAL A 13 2.01 -11.09 3.98
CA VAL A 13 1.97 -12.55 3.76
C VAL A 13 1.15 -13.27 4.84
N GLY A 14 1.08 -12.69 6.04
CA GLY A 14 0.40 -13.28 7.19
C GLY A 14 0.36 -12.34 8.38
N LYS A 15 -0.41 -12.73 9.39
CA LYS A 15 -0.46 -12.08 10.70
C LYS A 15 -0.01 -13.09 11.74
N ILE A 16 0.82 -12.63 12.67
CA ILE A 16 1.28 -13.43 13.80
C ILE A 16 0.82 -12.70 15.05
N VAL A 17 0.39 -13.47 16.04
CA VAL A 17 0.10 -12.98 17.39
C VAL A 17 1.17 -13.58 18.30
N VAL A 18 1.86 -12.72 19.05
CA VAL A 18 2.86 -13.13 20.03
C VAL A 18 2.32 -12.80 21.41
N ILE A 19 2.23 -13.82 22.27
CA ILE A 19 1.82 -13.68 23.66
C ILE A 19 3.01 -14.13 24.52
N SER A 20 3.31 -13.39 25.58
CA SER A 20 4.41 -13.73 26.48
C SER A 20 4.19 -15.10 27.14
N SER A 21 5.25 -15.91 27.23
CA SER A 21 5.20 -17.22 27.90
C SER A 21 4.79 -17.10 29.37
N PHE A 22 5.04 -15.94 29.99
CA PHE A 22 4.63 -15.58 31.33
C PHE A 22 3.14 -15.85 31.64
N TYR A 23 2.26 -15.71 30.63
CA TYR A 23 0.82 -15.91 30.79
C TYR A 23 0.39 -17.39 30.79
N PHE A 24 1.32 -18.31 30.49
CA PHE A 24 1.07 -19.75 30.43
C PHE A 24 1.86 -20.53 31.49
N ASP A 25 3.00 -20.02 31.95
CA ASP A 25 3.95 -20.77 32.78
C ASP A 25 3.69 -20.63 34.31
N ARG A 26 2.64 -19.90 34.74
CA ARG A 26 2.33 -19.72 36.18
C ARG A 26 1.23 -20.69 36.67
N PRO A 27 1.52 -21.67 37.54
CA PRO A 27 0.47 -22.48 38.14
C PRO A 27 -0.38 -21.64 39.11
N GLY A 28 -1.68 -21.52 38.86
CA GLY A 28 -2.63 -20.88 39.77
C GLY A 28 -3.94 -20.42 39.11
N PRO A 29 -4.96 -20.00 39.89
CA PRO A 29 -6.27 -19.54 39.39
C PRO A 29 -6.21 -18.24 38.57
N GLN A 30 -5.01 -17.68 38.36
CA GLN A 30 -4.73 -16.49 37.56
C GLN A 30 -4.22 -16.82 36.15
N ASN A 31 -4.18 -18.10 35.75
CA ASN A 31 -3.96 -18.48 34.35
C ASN A 31 -5.22 -18.15 33.55
N PHE A 32 -5.24 -16.93 32.99
CA PHE A 32 -6.34 -16.47 32.14
C PHE A 32 -6.35 -17.12 30.75
N TYR A 33 -5.24 -17.74 30.33
CA TYR A 33 -5.09 -18.33 29.00
C TYR A 33 -4.83 -19.83 29.06
N ASP A 34 -5.62 -20.58 28.30
CA ASP A 34 -5.43 -22.01 28.10
C ASP A 34 -4.14 -22.28 27.31
N GLN A 35 -3.41 -23.32 27.70
CA GLN A 35 -2.17 -23.76 27.07
C GLN A 35 -2.39 -24.18 25.60
N SER A 36 -3.62 -24.52 25.21
CA SER A 36 -4.02 -24.71 23.82
C SER A 36 -3.78 -23.47 22.94
N TYR A 37 -3.89 -22.26 23.49
CA TYR A 37 -3.59 -21.02 22.75
C TYR A 37 -2.12 -20.91 22.38
N LYS A 38 -1.21 -21.35 23.27
CA LYS A 38 0.23 -21.37 22.98
C LYS A 38 0.53 -22.29 21.81
N VAL A 39 -0.02 -23.52 21.84
CA VAL A 39 0.13 -24.50 20.74
C VAL A 39 -0.44 -23.96 19.43
N ALA A 40 -1.61 -23.32 19.47
CA ALA A 40 -2.23 -22.72 18.29
C ALA A 40 -1.40 -21.55 17.73
N ALA A 41 -0.83 -20.71 18.61
CA ALA A 41 0.04 -19.62 18.21
C ALA A 41 1.35 -20.13 17.58
N ASP A 42 1.98 -21.14 18.16
CA ASP A 42 3.19 -21.77 17.62
C ASP A 42 2.93 -22.39 16.24
N HIS A 43 1.82 -23.10 16.08
CA HIS A 43 1.41 -23.64 14.80
C HIS A 43 1.11 -22.54 13.76
N ALA A 44 0.49 -21.44 14.18
CA ALA A 44 0.26 -20.29 13.31
C ALA A 44 1.59 -19.64 12.87
N ILE A 45 2.56 -19.51 13.77
CA ILE A 45 3.91 -18.99 13.47
C ILE A 45 4.61 -19.88 12.45
N ALA A 46 4.63 -21.19 12.67
CA ALA A 46 5.25 -22.14 11.73
C ALA A 46 4.62 -22.01 10.33
N LYS A 47 3.29 -21.99 10.26
CA LYS A 47 2.55 -21.82 8.99
C LYS A 47 2.85 -20.48 8.30
N GLN A 48 2.93 -19.37 9.03
CA GLN A 48 3.28 -18.08 8.42
C GLN A 48 4.75 -18.03 7.99
N THR A 49 5.63 -18.69 8.72
CA THR A 49 7.06 -18.79 8.38
C THR A 49 7.25 -19.51 7.06
N GLU A 50 6.56 -20.64 6.85
CA GLU A 50 6.58 -21.32 5.55
C GLU A 50 6.02 -20.45 4.41
N ARG A 51 4.93 -19.71 4.66
CA ARG A 51 4.35 -18.81 3.66
C ARG A 51 5.30 -17.69 3.30
N LEU A 52 5.99 -17.13 4.29
CA LEU A 52 7.01 -16.10 4.09
C LEU A 52 8.19 -16.66 3.29
N ALA A 53 8.70 -17.82 3.66
CA ALA A 53 9.77 -18.49 2.94
C ALA A 53 9.41 -18.71 1.47
N ARG A 54 8.19 -19.18 1.18
CA ARG A 54 7.67 -19.32 -0.19
C ARG A 54 7.51 -17.98 -0.91
N ALA A 55 7.13 -16.92 -0.21
CA ALA A 55 6.94 -15.60 -0.79
C ALA A 55 8.26 -14.88 -1.12
N VAL A 56 9.32 -15.18 -0.37
CA VAL A 56 10.68 -14.64 -0.59
C VAL A 56 11.48 -15.52 -1.56
N ALA A 57 11.11 -16.80 -1.69
CA ALA A 57 11.76 -17.71 -2.62
C ALA A 57 11.78 -17.14 -4.06
N PRO A 58 12.89 -17.33 -4.79
CA PRO A 58 13.04 -16.79 -6.14
C PRO A 58 12.05 -17.46 -7.11
N GLY A 59 10.91 -16.80 -7.34
CA GLY A 59 9.84 -17.28 -8.22
C GLY A 59 9.07 -16.16 -8.94
N GLY A 60 9.56 -14.92 -8.87
CA GLY A 60 8.96 -13.74 -9.47
C GLY A 60 8.06 -12.95 -8.51
N LEU A 61 7.86 -11.67 -8.83
CA LEU A 61 7.01 -10.79 -8.02
C LEU A 61 5.53 -11.23 -8.18
N PRO A 62 4.77 -11.31 -7.09
CA PRO A 62 3.38 -11.70 -7.13
C PRO A 62 2.53 -10.67 -7.88
N GLY A 63 1.42 -11.13 -8.47
CA GLY A 63 0.44 -10.23 -9.09
C GLY A 63 -0.32 -9.40 -8.04
N PRO A 64 -0.56 -8.10 -8.27
CA PRO A 64 -1.31 -7.27 -7.33
C PRO A 64 -2.77 -7.74 -7.20
N GLY A 65 -3.32 -7.58 -6.01
CA GLY A 65 -4.74 -7.70 -5.72
C GLY A 65 -5.53 -6.45 -6.14
N TYR A 66 -6.85 -6.48 -5.98
CA TYR A 66 -7.70 -5.33 -6.30
C TYR A 66 -7.43 -4.12 -5.40
N PHE A 67 -7.18 -4.36 -4.10
CA PHE A 67 -6.87 -3.29 -3.16
C PHE A 67 -5.51 -2.64 -3.47
N ASP A 68 -4.52 -3.43 -3.91
CA ASP A 68 -3.22 -2.91 -4.35
C ASP A 68 -3.37 -1.98 -5.56
N LEU A 69 -4.21 -2.36 -6.53
CA LEU A 69 -4.52 -1.53 -7.70
C LEU A 69 -5.29 -0.26 -7.30
N TYR A 70 -6.21 -0.39 -6.35
CA TYR A 70 -6.93 0.76 -5.80
C TYR A 70 -5.97 1.76 -5.15
N MET A 71 -5.08 1.30 -4.28
CA MET A 71 -4.07 2.12 -3.63
C MET A 71 -3.12 2.75 -4.64
N PHE A 72 -2.68 1.99 -5.64
CA PHE A 72 -1.82 2.48 -6.72
C PHE A 72 -2.44 3.66 -7.46
N GLN A 73 -3.70 3.53 -7.90
CA GLN A 73 -4.39 4.62 -8.60
C GLN A 73 -4.71 5.79 -7.65
N GLY A 74 -5.02 5.52 -6.38
CA GLY A 74 -5.21 6.57 -5.37
C GLY A 74 -3.94 7.39 -5.14
N LEU A 75 -2.78 6.75 -5.03
CA LEU A 75 -1.49 7.44 -4.90
C LEU A 75 -1.13 8.17 -6.20
N ARG A 76 -1.40 7.58 -7.37
CA ARG A 76 -1.25 8.25 -8.65
C ARG A 76 -2.09 9.53 -8.74
N SER A 77 -3.30 9.53 -8.17
CA SER A 77 -4.17 10.72 -8.21
C SER A 77 -3.55 11.96 -7.55
N LYS A 78 -2.65 11.77 -6.56
CA LYS A 78 -1.96 12.88 -5.88
C LYS A 78 -1.04 13.66 -6.81
N THR A 79 -0.54 13.03 -7.87
CA THR A 79 0.26 13.68 -8.92
C THR A 79 -0.54 14.74 -9.70
N LEU A 80 -1.87 14.75 -9.60
CA LEU A 80 -2.72 15.77 -10.22
C LEU A 80 -2.66 17.11 -9.47
N ILE A 81 -2.19 17.11 -8.22
CA ILE A 81 -2.15 18.29 -7.34
C ILE A 81 -0.71 18.66 -7.01
N SER A 82 0.13 17.67 -6.71
CA SER A 82 1.51 17.87 -6.24
C SER A 82 2.51 17.76 -7.39
N VAL A 83 3.23 18.85 -7.66
CA VAL A 83 4.27 18.92 -8.70
C VAL A 83 5.45 17.99 -8.36
N VAL A 84 5.82 17.92 -7.07
CA VAL A 84 6.93 17.07 -6.60
C VAL A 84 6.60 15.59 -6.78
N ASP A 85 5.39 15.18 -6.38
CA ASP A 85 4.95 13.79 -6.57
C ASP A 85 4.89 13.43 -8.06
N ARG A 86 4.42 14.36 -8.89
CA ARG A 86 4.35 14.16 -10.34
C ARG A 86 5.74 13.94 -10.94
N ALA A 87 6.72 14.80 -10.63
CA ALA A 87 8.08 14.67 -11.14
C ALA A 87 8.72 13.33 -10.75
N TYR A 88 8.52 12.89 -9.50
CA TYR A 88 9.01 11.59 -9.04
C TYR A 88 8.35 10.42 -9.78
N TRP A 89 7.03 10.45 -9.97
CA TRP A 89 6.30 9.40 -10.67
C TRP A 89 6.62 9.33 -12.16
N GLU A 90 6.84 10.48 -12.80
CA GLU A 90 7.28 10.58 -14.20
C GLU A 90 8.68 9.97 -14.35
N ALA A 91 9.63 10.33 -13.47
CA ALA A 91 10.99 9.77 -13.47
C ALA A 91 11.02 8.24 -13.28
N LYS A 92 10.04 7.69 -12.54
CA LYS A 92 9.87 6.24 -12.37
C LYS A 92 9.09 5.56 -13.49
N GLY A 93 8.52 6.30 -14.44
CA GLY A 93 7.70 5.75 -15.52
C GLY A 93 6.32 5.24 -15.05
N TRP A 94 5.89 5.60 -13.84
CA TRP A 94 4.66 5.10 -13.23
C TRP A 94 3.42 5.89 -13.62
N MET A 95 3.51 6.89 -14.48
CA MET A 95 2.32 7.62 -14.93
C MET A 95 1.45 6.79 -15.88
N ASN A 96 2.09 5.96 -16.70
CA ASN A 96 1.42 5.14 -17.72
C ASN A 96 1.53 3.64 -17.47
N SER A 97 2.11 3.22 -16.34
CA SER A 97 2.24 1.79 -16.01
C SER A 97 0.93 1.20 -15.48
N ASP A 98 0.78 -0.12 -15.57
CA ASP A 98 -0.36 -0.80 -14.96
C ASP A 98 -0.16 -1.01 -13.44
N TYR A 99 1.09 -1.02 -12.97
CA TYR A 99 1.49 -1.13 -11.56
C TYR A 99 2.92 -0.61 -11.32
N TYR A 100 3.45 -0.69 -10.10
CA TYR A 100 4.81 -0.24 -9.75
C TYR A 100 5.95 -1.02 -10.45
N TYR A 101 5.67 -2.26 -10.84
CA TYR A 101 6.61 -3.15 -11.53
C TYR A 101 5.90 -3.86 -12.70
N PRO A 102 6.65 -4.34 -13.70
CA PRO A 102 6.07 -5.05 -14.84
C PRO A 102 5.36 -6.32 -14.38
N VAL A 103 4.05 -6.37 -14.55
CA VAL A 103 3.21 -7.50 -14.16
C VAL A 103 2.11 -7.73 -15.18
N LYS A 104 1.85 -8.99 -15.51
CA LYS A 104 0.73 -9.36 -16.38
C LYS A 104 -0.56 -9.33 -15.55
N LEU A 105 -1.32 -8.24 -15.65
CA LEU A 105 -2.66 -8.18 -15.07
C LEU A 105 -3.62 -9.02 -15.91
N GLY A 106 -4.44 -9.85 -15.26
CA GLY A 106 -5.56 -10.51 -15.92
C GLY A 106 -6.59 -9.48 -16.43
N PRO A 107 -7.44 -9.84 -17.41
CA PRO A 107 -8.33 -8.90 -18.10
C PRO A 107 -9.27 -8.15 -17.13
N GLY A 108 -9.81 -8.82 -16.11
CA GLY A 108 -10.67 -8.19 -15.12
C GLY A 108 -9.96 -7.15 -14.25
N LYS A 109 -8.71 -7.43 -13.83
CA LYS A 109 -7.90 -6.50 -13.03
C LYS A 109 -7.47 -5.28 -13.85
N LEU A 110 -7.13 -5.50 -15.12
CA LEU A 110 -6.82 -4.42 -16.05
C LEU A 110 -8.02 -3.49 -16.24
N LEU A 111 -9.21 -4.05 -16.45
CA LEU A 111 -10.44 -3.28 -16.61
C LEU A 111 -10.77 -2.49 -15.34
N PHE A 112 -10.68 -3.12 -14.17
CA PHE A 112 -10.87 -2.45 -12.88
C PHE A 112 -9.93 -1.25 -12.70
N SER A 113 -8.63 -1.44 -12.98
CA SER A 113 -7.62 -0.38 -12.88
C SER A 113 -7.93 0.80 -13.80
N ARG A 114 -8.38 0.54 -15.04
CA ARG A 114 -8.75 1.57 -16.02
C ARG A 114 -10.02 2.33 -15.63
N ILE A 115 -11.06 1.62 -15.17
CA ILE A 115 -12.30 2.25 -14.69
C ILE A 115 -11.99 3.17 -13.51
N LEU A 116 -11.18 2.71 -12.56
CA LEU A 116 -10.82 3.49 -11.39
C LEU A 116 -10.05 4.77 -11.77
N ASN A 117 -9.07 4.68 -12.66
CA ASN A 117 -8.34 5.84 -13.17
C ASN A 117 -9.28 6.85 -13.87
N LEU A 118 -10.25 6.35 -14.66
CA LEU A 118 -11.24 7.21 -15.30
C LEU A 118 -12.11 7.95 -14.27
N LEU A 119 -12.64 7.23 -13.27
CA LEU A 119 -13.46 7.82 -12.20
C LEU A 119 -12.69 8.88 -11.42
N ILE A 120 -11.43 8.63 -11.08
CA ILE A 120 -10.56 9.59 -10.39
C ILE A 120 -10.39 10.86 -11.23
N ARG A 121 -10.13 10.74 -12.52
CA ARG A 121 -9.97 11.90 -13.42
C ARG A 121 -11.25 12.70 -13.55
N LEU A 122 -12.41 12.04 -13.65
CA LEU A 122 -13.71 12.70 -13.72
C LEU A 122 -14.03 13.44 -12.42
N LEU A 123 -13.79 12.79 -11.27
CA LEU A 123 -13.93 13.43 -9.95
C LEU A 123 -13.03 14.65 -9.83
N PHE A 124 -11.76 14.53 -10.23
CA PHE A 124 -10.82 15.63 -10.20
C PHE A 124 -11.22 16.79 -11.12
N ALA A 125 -11.69 16.50 -12.33
CA ALA A 125 -12.18 17.51 -13.26
C ALA A 125 -13.42 18.24 -12.71
N SER A 126 -14.32 17.52 -12.06
CA SER A 126 -15.48 18.10 -11.37
C SER A 126 -15.07 18.96 -10.17
N PHE A 127 -14.10 18.50 -9.38
CA PHE A 127 -13.54 19.25 -8.25
C PHE A 127 -12.84 20.54 -8.68
N ARG A 128 -12.01 20.48 -9.72
CA ARG A 128 -11.30 21.65 -10.27
C ARG A 128 -12.26 22.72 -10.79
N LYS A 129 -13.44 22.34 -11.31
CA LYS A 129 -14.47 23.31 -11.71
C LYS A 129 -15.12 24.03 -10.52
N LYS A 130 -15.11 23.41 -9.34
CA LYS A 130 -15.73 23.96 -8.12
C LYS A 130 -14.76 24.70 -7.21
N VAL A 131 -13.45 24.46 -7.36
CA VAL A 131 -12.41 25.02 -6.51
C VAL A 131 -11.40 25.77 -7.36
N THR A 132 -11.42 27.10 -7.28
CA THR A 132 -10.38 27.96 -7.83
C THR A 132 -9.17 27.87 -6.90
N PHE A 133 -8.18 27.06 -7.26
CA PHE A 133 -6.91 27.05 -6.55
C PHE A 133 -6.15 28.33 -6.90
N PRO A 134 -5.62 29.10 -5.92
CA PRO A 134 -4.72 30.20 -6.23
C PRO A 134 -3.49 29.63 -6.94
N ASP A 135 -3.14 30.21 -8.09
CA ASP A 135 -1.99 29.81 -8.90
C ASP A 135 -0.72 29.80 -8.04
N GLN A 136 -0.10 28.64 -7.86
CA GLN A 136 1.19 28.50 -7.16
C GLN A 136 2.39 28.95 -8.02
N HIS A 137 2.16 29.69 -9.11
CA HIS A 137 3.22 30.21 -9.98
C HIS A 137 3.86 31.52 -9.50
N SER A 138 3.46 32.08 -8.35
CA SER A 138 3.96 33.38 -7.88
C SER A 138 5.13 33.36 -6.88
N ALA A 139 5.68 32.19 -6.51
CA ALA A 139 6.72 32.08 -5.48
C ALA A 139 8.16 31.86 -6.00
N THR A 140 8.51 32.28 -7.22
CA THR A 140 9.89 32.16 -7.74
C THR A 140 10.43 33.37 -8.51
N ALA A 141 9.86 34.57 -8.34
CA ALA A 141 10.34 35.78 -9.03
C ALA A 141 10.72 36.97 -8.12
N GLY A 142 10.85 36.77 -6.80
CA GLY A 142 11.10 37.86 -5.83
C GLY A 142 12.48 37.88 -5.17
N ASP A 143 13.10 36.73 -4.88
CA ASP A 143 14.23 36.66 -3.93
C ASP A 143 15.58 36.31 -4.59
N ALA A 144 15.84 36.85 -5.78
CA ALA A 144 17.16 36.71 -6.44
C ALA A 144 17.87 38.05 -6.68
N LEU A 145 17.45 39.14 -6.03
CA LEU A 145 18.07 40.48 -6.16
C LEU A 145 18.36 41.22 -4.84
N ALA A 146 18.49 40.52 -3.72
CA ALA A 146 19.04 41.11 -2.51
C ALA A 146 19.90 40.09 -1.76
N GLY A 147 21.22 40.18 -1.94
CA GLY A 147 22.23 39.37 -1.26
C GLY A 147 23.52 39.28 -2.06
#